data_AF-A0A9D9IJ86-F1
#
_entry.id   AF-A0A9D9IJ86-F1
#
_cell.length_a   1.000
_cell.length_b   1.000
_cell.length_c   1.000
_cell.angle_alpha   90.00
_cell.angle_beta   90.00
_cell.angle_gamma   90.00
#
_symmetry.space_group_name_H-M   'P 1'
#
loop_
_entity.id
_entity.type
_entity.pdbx_description
1 polymer ?
#
loop_
_entity_poly.entity_id
_entity_poly.type
_entity_poly.pdbx_seq_one_letter_code
_entity_poly.pdbx_strand_id
1 'polypeptide(L)' 'MEENKTFDYDAAVKRVEEIISMLESPELKVSSAAPLLKEGMRLVDECRAYLRGVQASCGNRQE' A
#
# COMPACT_ATOMS: atom_id res chain seq x y z
N MET A 1 -11.63 23.57 -2.65
CA MET A 1 -12.15 22.46 -3.48
C MET A 1 -11.11 21.37 -3.44
N GLU A 2 -11.50 20.21 -2.91
CA GLU A 2 -10.64 19.08 -2.57
C GLU A 2 -9.75 18.65 -3.74
N GLU A 3 -8.43 18.64 -3.51
CA GLU A 3 -7.46 18.07 -4.43
C GLU A 3 -7.76 16.57 -4.55
N ASN A 4 -8.17 16.15 -5.75
CA ASN A 4 -8.42 14.77 -6.10
C ASN A 4 -7.07 14.03 -6.05
N LYS A 5 -6.65 13.61 -4.85
CA LYS A 5 -5.43 12.81 -4.65
C LYS A 5 -5.68 11.43 -5.25
N THR A 6 -5.39 11.30 -6.53
CA THR A 6 -5.28 10.00 -7.18
C THR A 6 -4.31 9.15 -6.37
N PHE A 7 -4.75 7.98 -5.93
CA PHE A 7 -3.90 7.05 -5.21
C PHE A 7 -2.64 6.74 -6.05
N ASP A 8 -1.47 6.99 -5.48
CA ASP A 8 -0.19 6.73 -6.12
C ASP A 8 0.30 5.33 -5.74
N TYR A 9 0.10 4.39 -6.65
CA TYR A 9 0.45 2.98 -6.45
C TYR A 9 1.95 2.77 -6.27
N ASP A 10 2.79 3.49 -7.02
CA ASP A 10 4.25 3.33 -6.96
C ASP A 10 4.79 3.81 -5.61
N ALA A 11 4.33 4.98 -5.17
CA ALA A 11 4.67 5.52 -3.86
C ALA A 11 4.20 4.59 -2.71
N ALA A 12 3.00 4.00 -2.84
CA ALA A 12 2.47 3.07 -1.86
C ALA A 12 3.28 1.77 -1.78
N VAL A 13 3.68 1.20 -2.92
CA VAL A 13 4.53 -0.01 -2.97
C VAL A 13 5.91 0.28 -2.36
N LYS A 14 6.54 1.39 -2.75
CA LYS A 14 7.83 1.80 -2.19
C LYS A 14 7.76 1.94 -0.68
N ARG A 15 6.67 2.50 -0.16
CA ARG A 15 6.46 2.63 1.30
C ARG A 15 6.31 1.26 1.98
N VAL A 16 5.66 0.30 1.35
CA VAL A 16 5.59 -1.08 1.87
C VAL A 16 6.99 -1.70 1.97
N GLU A 17 7.83 -1.52 0.95
CA GLU A 17 9.21 -2.02 0.95
C GLU A 17 10.06 -1.39 2.06
N GLU A 18 9.90 -0.08 2.29
CA GLU A 18 10.53 0.62 3.42
C GLU A 18 10.10 0.04 4.77
N ILE A 19 8.80 -0.22 4.94
CA ILE A 19 8.25 -0.81 6.17
C ILE A 19 8.83 -2.22 6.40
N ILE A 20 8.94 -3.04 5.35
CA ILE A 20 9.56 -4.37 5.44
C ILE A 20 11.02 -4.24 5.89
N SER A 21 11.79 -3.35 5.25
CA SER A 21 13.19 -3.10 5.66
C SER A 21 13.31 -2.66 7.12
N MET A 22 12.37 -1.84 7.62
CA MET A 22 12.35 -1.44 9.03
C MET A 22 12.01 -2.60 9.96
N LEU A 23 11.07 -3.47 9.57
CA LEU A 23 10.65 -4.66 10.33
C LEU A 23 11.73 -5.74 10.40
N GLU A 24 12.57 -5.84 9.36
CA GLU A 24 13.71 -6.77 9.32
C GLU A 24 14.93 -6.25 10.10
N SER A 25 14.91 -4.99 10.53
CA SER A 25 16.01 -4.42 11.30
C SER A 25 16.11 -5.06 12.70
N PRO A 26 17.27 -5.60 13.09
CA PRO A 26 17.49 -6.17 14.42
C PRO A 26 17.45 -5.10 15.54
N GLU A 27 17.51 -3.82 15.19
CA GLU A 27 17.44 -2.69 16.13
C GLU A 27 15.99 -2.23 16.39
N LEU A 28 15.01 -2.79 15.67
CA LEU A 28 13.62 -2.40 15.83
C LEU A 28 13.08 -2.86 17.20
N LYS A 29 12.61 -1.90 17.99
CA LYS A 29 11.90 -2.20 19.23
C LYS A 29 10.54 -2.82 18.92
N VAL A 30 10.17 -3.88 19.64
CA VAL A 30 8.84 -4.53 19.54
C VAL A 30 7.68 -3.52 19.60
N SER A 31 7.77 -2.51 20.46
CA SER A 31 6.75 -1.47 20.59
C SER A 31 6.58 -0.61 19.33
N SER A 32 7.61 -0.54 18.48
CA SER A 32 7.62 0.16 17.20
C SER A 32 7.20 -0.72 16.03
N ALA A 33 7.15 -2.04 16.20
CA ALA A 33 6.75 -2.98 15.13
C ALA A 33 5.23 -2.97 14.86
N ALA A 34 4.40 -2.87 15.91
CA ALA A 34 2.94 -2.85 15.78
C ALA A 34 2.40 -1.71 14.88
N PRO A 35 2.84 -0.43 15.02
CA PRO A 35 2.38 0.63 14.13
C PRO A 35 2.87 0.44 12.68
N LEU A 36 4.10 -0.04 12.48
CA LEU A 36 4.65 -0.34 11.15
C LEU A 36 3.86 -1.44 10.45
N LEU A 37 3.54 -2.52 11.16
CA LEU A 37 2.72 -3.60 10.63
C LEU A 37 1.32 -3.11 10.24
N LYS A 38 0.70 -2.29 11.08
CA LYS A 38 -0.62 -1.71 10.80
C LYS A 38 -0.61 -0.81 9.56
N GLU A 39 0.44 0.00 9.40
CA GLU A 39 0.64 0.83 8.21
C GLU A 39 0.83 -0.03 6.96
N GLY A 40 1.69 -1.05 7.02
CA GLY A 40 1.93 -1.98 5.91
C GLY A 40 0.65 -2.72 5.48
N MET A 41 -0.15 -3.22 6.44
CA MET A 41 -1.42 -3.87 6.13
C MET A 41 -2.40 -2.93 5.43
N ARG A 42 -2.46 -1.67 5.85
CA ARG A 42 -3.32 -0.66 5.22
C ARG A 42 -2.87 -0.39 3.78
N LEU A 43 -1.58 -0.15 3.55
CA LEU A 43 -1.05 0.10 2.20
C LEU A 43 -1.29 -1.07 1.25
N VAL A 44 -1.13 -2.31 1.73
CA VAL A 44 -1.44 -3.50 0.94
C VAL A 44 -2.92 -3.56 0.55
N ASP A 45 -3.83 -3.18 1.45
CA ASP A 45 -5.26 -3.13 1.13
C ASP A 45 -5.58 -2.05 0.08
N GLU A 46 -4.97 -0.86 0.22
CA GLU A 46 -5.11 0.23 -0.76
C GLU A 46 -4.56 -0.18 -2.14
N CYS A 47 -3.39 -0.82 -2.20
CA CYS A 47 -2.81 -1.38 -3.43
C CYS A 47 -3.74 -2.42 -4.06
N ARG A 48 -4.32 -3.33 -3.27
CA ARG A 48 -5.29 -4.34 -3.75
C ARG A 48 -6.56 -3.68 -4.29
N ALA A 49 -7.08 -2.67 -3.60
CA ALA A 49 -8.26 -1.93 -4.04
C ALA A 49 -8.00 -1.21 -5.37
N TYR A 50 -6.84 -0.57 -5.53
CA TYR A 50 -6.43 0.06 -6.78
C TYR A 50 -6.39 -0.96 -7.93
N LEU A 51 -5.72 -2.10 -7.74
CA LEU A 51 -5.63 -3.14 -8.77
C LEU A 51 -7.00 -3.72 -9.16
N ARG A 52 -7.90 -3.94 -8.19
CA ARG A 52 -9.28 -4.35 -8.48
C ARG A 52 -10.03 -3.30 -9.31
N GLY A 53 -9.85 -2.02 -8.98
CA GLY A 53 -10.43 -0.91 -9.74
C GLY A 53 -9.93 -0.86 -11.18
N VAL A 54 -8.62 -1.04 -11.38
CA VAL A 54 -8.00 -1.12 -12.72
C VAL A 54 -8.52 -2.34 -13.49
N GLN A 55 -8.60 -3.51 -12.85
CA GLN A 55 -9.15 -4.73 -13.48
C GLN A 55 -10.60 -4.55 -13.90
N ALA A 56 -11.45 -3.95 -13.06
CA ALA A 56 -12.84 -3.67 -13.40
C ALA A 56 -12.96 -2.66 -14.56
N SER A 57 -12.06 -1.67 -14.62
CA SER A 57 -12.04 -0.67 -15.69
C SER A 57 -11.54 -1.23 -17.02
N CYS A 58 -10.60 -2.18 -17.01
CA CYS A 58 -10.07 -2.81 -18.22
C CYS A 58 -10.88 -4.04 -18.67
N GLY A 59 -11.60 -4.70 -17.76
CA GLY A 59 -12.36 -5.93 -18.03
C GLY A 59 -13.68 -5.76 -18.81
N ASN A 60 -14.19 -4.53 -18.97
CA ASN A 60 -15.41 -4.26 -19.76
C ASN A 60 -15.16 -4.09 -21.27
N ARG A 61 -14.00 -4.55 -21.78
CA ARG A 61 -13.68 -4.60 -23.22
C ARG A 61 -13.56 -6.05 -23.72
N GLN A 62 -14.46 -6.91 -23.28
CA GLN A 62 -14.76 -8.15 -23.98
C GLN A 62 -16.16 -8.04 -24.58
N GLU A 63 -16.18 -8.28 -25.89
CA GLU A 63 -17.29 -8.16 -26.85
C GLU A 63 -18.52 -8.99 -26.48
#